data_AF-A0AAN0JHQ2-F1
#
_entry.id   AF-A0AAN0JHQ2-F1
#
_cell.length_a   1.000
_cell.length_b   1.000
_cell.length_c   1.000
_cell.angle_alpha   90.00
_cell.angle_beta   90.00
_cell.angle_gamma   90.00
#
_symmetry.space_group_name_H-M   'P 1'
#
loop_
_entity.id
_entity.type
_entity.pdbx_description
1 polymer ?
#
loop_
_entity_poly.entity_id
_entity_poly.type
_entity_poly.pdbx_seq_one_letter_code
_entity_poly.pdbx_strand_id
1 'polypeptide(L)'
;MLTEIKLQFEKIIDISTEENKKLKAKVVDNEMVIAKLTKENLQLKEELSMKDISTDTKSIQCDYWTKAELPFDGMVTLGKKVCLYNANSSYELQLDECGLTLSLPDGLFFPVDSTVHEAAAQGLWGGDFEFPGGTHLISSVCYISVSPTVPELDKPVTVQLVHCRYNSGSFLYNRLRTIPPLPPKM
;
A
#
# COMPACT_ATOMS: atom_id res chain seq x y z
N MET A 1 15.32 -51.45 -48.56
CA MET A 1 15.70 -50.10 -48.09
C MET A 1 14.70 -49.02 -48.51
N LEU A 2 14.39 -48.84 -49.80
CA LEU A 2 13.48 -47.78 -50.26
C LEU A 2 12.05 -47.86 -49.71
N THR A 3 11.51 -49.07 -49.53
CA THR A 3 10.17 -49.32 -48.97
C THR A 3 10.08 -48.98 -47.49
N GLU A 4 11.10 -49.34 -46.71
CA GLU A 4 11.19 -49.05 -45.28
C GLU A 4 11.21 -47.53 -45.02
N ILE A 5 12.00 -46.80 -45.81
CA ILE A 5 12.10 -45.34 -45.71
C ILE A 5 10.75 -44.67 -46.04
N LYS A 6 10.05 -45.13 -47.08
CA LYS A 6 8.71 -44.61 -47.42
C LYS A 6 7.71 -44.80 -46.28
N LEU A 7 7.71 -45.98 -45.66
CA LEU A 7 6.78 -46.33 -44.59
C LEU A 7 7.04 -45.50 -43.31
N GLN A 8 8.30 -45.17 -43.03
CA GLN A 8 8.66 -44.24 -41.95
C GLN A 8 8.19 -42.80 -42.23
N PHE A 9 8.30 -42.33 -43.48
CA PHE A 9 7.85 -41.00 -43.87
C PHE A 9 6.32 -40.84 -43.75
N GLU A 10 5.53 -41.81 -44.20
CA GLU A 10 4.06 -41.78 -44.04
C GLU A 10 3.66 -41.72 -42.56
N LYS A 11 4.31 -42.52 -41.72
CA LYS A 11 4.03 -42.56 -40.28
C LYS A 11 4.31 -41.22 -39.58
N ILE A 12 5.40 -40.53 -39.97
CA ILE A 12 5.74 -39.21 -39.42
C ILE A 12 4.71 -38.15 -39.86
N ILE A 13 4.27 -38.21 -41.11
CA ILE A 13 3.23 -37.30 -41.63
C ILE A 13 1.94 -37.48 -40.84
N ASP A 14 1.48 -38.72 -40.64
CA ASP A 14 0.26 -39.02 -39.90
C ASP A 14 0.30 -38.49 -38.46
N ILE A 15 1.40 -38.75 -37.75
CA ILE A 15 1.62 -38.25 -36.37
C ILE A 15 1.58 -36.72 -36.35
N SER A 16 2.28 -36.06 -37.27
CA SER A 16 2.32 -34.59 -37.34
C SER A 16 0.95 -33.99 -37.65
N THR A 17 0.15 -34.61 -38.51
CA THR A 17 -1.23 -34.16 -38.77
C THR A 17 -2.13 -34.30 -37.55
N GLU A 18 -1.98 -35.37 -36.77
CA GLU A 18 -2.81 -35.60 -35.59
C GLU A 18 -2.45 -34.65 -34.44
N GLU A 19 -1.17 -34.38 -34.23
CA GLU A 19 -0.71 -33.39 -33.26
C GLU A 19 -1.18 -31.96 -33.61
N ASN A 20 -1.15 -31.59 -34.89
CA ASN A 20 -1.64 -30.29 -35.36
C ASN A 20 -3.16 -30.11 -35.13
N LYS A 21 -3.96 -31.18 -35.28
CA LYS A 21 -5.40 -31.14 -34.96
C LYS A 21 -5.64 -30.91 -33.46
N LYS A 22 -4.89 -31.59 -32.60
CA LYS A 22 -4.98 -31.40 -31.13
C LYS A 22 -4.53 -30.02 -30.69
N LEU A 23 -3.47 -29.47 -31.31
CA LEU A 23 -3.00 -28.10 -31.05
C LEU A 23 -4.05 -27.07 -31.46
N LYS A 24 -4.68 -27.22 -32.64
CA LYS A 24 -5.76 -26.33 -33.08
C LYS A 24 -6.94 -26.30 -32.09
N ALA A 25 -7.36 -27.45 -31.57
CA ALA A 25 -8.43 -27.51 -30.59
C ALA A 25 -8.08 -26.73 -29.30
N LYS A 26 -6.86 -26.91 -28.78
CA LYS A 26 -6.38 -26.18 -27.58
C LYS A 26 -6.27 -24.68 -27.79
N VAL A 27 -5.90 -24.23 -29.00
CA VAL A 27 -5.82 -22.79 -29.33
C VAL A 27 -7.21 -22.15 -29.26
N VAL A 28 -8.24 -22.82 -29.81
CA VAL A 28 -9.63 -22.34 -29.76
C VAL A 28 -10.14 -22.25 -28.32
N ASP A 29 -9.84 -23.23 -27.47
CA ASP A 29 -10.22 -23.20 -26.05
C ASP A 29 -9.55 -22.02 -25.31
N ASN A 30 -8.27 -21.78 -25.56
CA ASN A 30 -7.53 -20.68 -24.96
C ASN A 30 -8.03 -19.31 -25.42
N GLU A 31 -8.38 -19.16 -26.71
CA GLU A 31 -8.99 -17.93 -27.24
C GLU A 31 -10.32 -17.62 -26.55
N MET A 32 -11.14 -18.63 -26.26
CA MET A 32 -12.39 -18.47 -25.51
C MET A 32 -12.15 -18.01 -24.07
N VAL A 33 -11.12 -18.55 -23.39
CA VAL A 33 -10.75 -18.15 -22.03
C VAL A 33 -10.25 -16.70 -22.00
N ILE A 34 -9.42 -16.31 -22.95
CA ILE A 34 -8.92 -14.93 -23.08
C ILE A 34 -10.09 -13.96 -23.30
N ALA A 35 -11.05 -14.31 -24.15
CA ALA A 35 -12.23 -13.48 -24.40
C ALA A 35 -13.09 -13.30 -23.13
N LYS A 36 -13.28 -14.36 -22.32
CA LYS A 36 -14.01 -14.28 -21.04
C LYS A 36 -13.29 -13.40 -20.03
N LEU A 37 -11.99 -13.63 -19.82
CA LEU A 37 -11.19 -12.84 -18.88
C LEU A 37 -11.13 -11.36 -19.28
N THR A 38 -11.03 -11.06 -20.57
CA THR A 38 -11.01 -9.68 -21.07
C THR A 38 -12.34 -8.98 -20.78
N LYS A 39 -13.47 -9.68 -20.94
CA LYS A 39 -14.79 -9.14 -20.64
C LYS A 39 -14.98 -8.88 -19.14
N GLU A 40 -14.60 -9.82 -18.28
CA GLU A 40 -14.68 -9.67 -16.82
C GLU A 40 -13.79 -8.52 -16.32
N ASN A 41 -12.58 -8.38 -16.88
CA ASN A 41 -11.66 -7.31 -16.51
C ASN A 41 -12.18 -5.92 -16.93
N LEU A 42 -12.84 -5.82 -18.09
CA LEU A 42 -13.52 -4.58 -18.50
C LEU A 42 -14.68 -4.22 -17.58
N GLN A 43 -15.49 -5.22 -17.18
CA GLN A 43 -16.61 -5.02 -16.25
C GLN A 43 -16.13 -4.56 -14.86
N LEU A 44 -15.07 -5.18 -14.32
CA LEU A 44 -14.49 -4.78 -13.03
C LEU A 44 -13.89 -3.36 -13.09
N LYS A 45 -13.25 -3.00 -14.21
CA LYS A 45 -12.71 -1.65 -14.40
C LYS A 45 -13.82 -0.60 -14.47
N GLU A 46 -14.97 -0.94 -15.06
CA GLU A 46 -16.15 -0.07 -15.11
C GLU A 46 -16.85 0.04 -13.75
N GLU A 47 -16.97 -1.05 -12.99
CA GLU A 47 -17.47 -1.03 -11.60
C GLU A 47 -16.58 -0.19 -10.67
N LEU A 48 -15.26 -0.31 -10.79
CA LEU A 48 -14.31 0.51 -10.03
C LEU A 48 -14.38 1.99 -10.44
N SER A 49 -14.64 2.27 -11.72
CA SER A 49 -14.78 3.65 -12.23
C SER A 49 -16.12 4.30 -11.85
N MET A 50 -17.16 3.52 -11.55
CA MET A 50 -18.49 4.02 -11.16
C MET A 50 -18.68 4.12 -9.64
N LYS A 51 -17.68 3.69 -8.84
CA LYS A 51 -17.69 3.77 -7.38
C LYS A 51 -17.05 5.05 -6.84
N ASP A 52 -17.11 6.12 -7.63
CA ASP A 52 -16.87 7.47 -7.13
C ASP A 52 -18.02 7.90 -6.20
N ILE A 53 -17.70 7.88 -4.90
CA ILE A 53 -18.16 8.86 -3.91
C ILE A 53 -19.67 8.82 -3.60
N SER A 54 -20.07 7.97 -2.64
CA SER A 54 -21.19 8.33 -1.76
C SER A 54 -21.12 7.64 -0.40
N THR A 55 -21.33 8.46 0.63
CA THR A 55 -21.62 8.17 2.05
C THR A 55 -20.47 7.82 3.02
N ASP A 56 -20.08 8.86 3.78
CA ASP A 56 -19.78 8.82 5.23
C ASP A 56 -18.75 7.84 5.78
N THR A 57 -17.48 8.04 5.40
CA THR A 57 -16.33 8.08 6.32
C THR A 57 -15.11 8.52 5.52
N LYS A 58 -14.61 9.74 5.74
CA LYS A 58 -13.41 10.26 5.06
C LYS A 58 -12.14 9.59 5.62
N SER A 59 -11.90 8.33 5.29
CA SER A 59 -10.52 7.84 5.17
C SER A 59 -9.97 8.38 3.86
N ILE A 60 -9.25 9.51 3.93
CA ILE A 60 -8.50 10.01 2.78
C ILE A 60 -7.33 9.04 2.59
N GLN A 61 -7.49 8.05 1.72
CA GLN A 61 -6.37 7.26 1.24
C GLN A 61 -5.48 8.20 0.41
N CYS A 62 -4.43 8.69 1.06
CA CYS A 62 -3.42 9.54 0.43
C CYS A 62 -2.43 8.63 -0.29
N ASP A 63 -2.75 8.20 -1.51
CA ASP A 63 -1.82 7.45 -2.38
C ASP A 63 -0.69 8.36 -2.92
N TYR A 64 0.01 9.09 -2.04
CA TYR A 64 1.30 9.70 -2.39
C TYR A 64 2.34 8.59 -2.36
N TRP A 65 2.40 7.82 -3.44
CA TRP A 65 3.41 6.80 -3.63
C TRP A 65 4.78 7.47 -3.78
N THR A 66 5.73 7.14 -2.91
CA THR A 66 7.13 7.27 -3.30
C THR A 66 7.37 6.28 -4.44
N LYS A 67 8.05 6.71 -5.51
CA LYS A 67 8.28 5.89 -6.72
C LYS A 67 9.07 4.59 -6.48
N ALA A 68 9.53 4.37 -5.25
CA ALA A 68 10.18 3.16 -4.78
C ALA A 68 9.84 2.95 -3.29
N GLU A 69 10.01 1.71 -2.80
CA GLU A 69 10.26 1.45 -1.38
C GLU A 69 11.23 2.52 -0.89
N LEU A 70 10.80 3.36 0.07
CA LEU A 70 11.53 4.55 0.52
C LEU A 70 13.05 4.27 0.53
N PRO A 71 13.82 4.76 -0.46
CA PRO A 71 15.25 4.67 -0.37
C PRO A 71 15.59 5.76 0.64
N PHE A 72 15.78 5.37 1.90
CA PHE A 72 16.39 6.26 2.90
C PHE A 72 17.76 6.76 2.43
N ASP A 73 18.32 6.15 1.39
CA ASP A 73 19.52 6.57 0.69
C ASP A 73 19.30 7.92 -0.02
N GLY A 74 19.92 8.97 0.51
CA GLY A 74 19.86 10.34 -0.03
C GLY A 74 18.89 11.30 0.70
N MET A 75 18.07 10.83 1.64
CA MET A 75 17.20 11.70 2.44
C MET A 75 17.92 12.22 3.69
N VAL A 76 17.83 13.52 3.96
CA VAL A 76 18.38 14.09 5.21
C VAL A 76 17.45 13.73 6.36
N THR A 77 17.96 13.00 7.35
CA THR A 77 17.19 12.67 8.56
C THR A 77 17.29 13.81 9.57
N LEU A 78 16.14 14.32 10.02
CA LEU A 78 16.04 15.34 11.06
C LEU A 78 16.28 14.74 12.45
N GLY A 79 15.79 13.53 12.66
CA GLY A 79 15.87 12.82 13.92
C GLY A 79 15.21 11.46 13.81
N LYS A 80 15.57 10.56 14.72
CA LYS A 80 14.97 9.23 14.84
C LYS A 80 14.79 8.90 16.31
N LYS A 81 13.63 8.37 16.66
CA LYS A 81 13.33 7.89 18.01
C LYS A 81 12.63 6.55 17.94
N VAL A 82 13.07 5.62 18.78
CA VAL A 82 12.48 4.30 18.96
C VAL A 82 12.17 4.12 20.44
N CYS A 83 10.99 3.60 20.75
CA CYS A 83 10.57 3.30 22.11
C CYS A 83 9.92 1.94 22.20
N LEU A 84 10.07 1.32 23.37
CA LEU A 84 9.31 0.16 23.77
C LEU A 84 8.15 0.61 24.66
N TYR A 85 6.94 0.11 24.40
CA TYR A 85 5.74 0.44 25.16
C TYR A 85 4.90 -0.81 25.40
N ASN A 86 4.09 -0.80 26.47
CA ASN A 86 3.20 -1.91 26.79
C ASN A 86 1.78 -1.60 26.30
N ALA A 87 1.15 -2.54 25.58
CA ALA A 87 -0.21 -2.39 25.06
C ALA A 87 -1.26 -2.11 26.16
N ASN A 88 -0.99 -2.50 27.40
CA ASN A 88 -1.86 -2.24 28.55
C ASN A 88 -1.76 -0.81 29.12
N SER A 89 -0.92 0.05 28.55
CA SER A 89 -0.67 1.41 29.03
C SER A 89 -0.56 2.41 27.89
N SER A 90 -0.97 3.65 28.13
CA SER A 90 -0.77 4.73 27.17
C SER A 90 0.71 5.16 27.13
N TYR A 91 1.24 5.44 25.94
CA TYR A 91 2.59 5.94 25.75
C TYR A 91 2.62 7.10 24.76
N GLU A 92 3.56 8.03 24.96
CA GLU A 92 3.75 9.18 24.07
C GLU A 92 5.21 9.25 23.60
N LEU A 93 5.41 9.15 22.29
CA LEU A 93 6.70 9.35 21.65
C LEU A 93 6.76 10.76 21.07
N GLN A 94 7.70 11.57 21.57
CA GLN A 94 7.97 12.92 21.06
C GLN A 94 9.29 12.96 20.30
N LEU A 95 9.28 13.44 19.06
CA LEU A 95 10.46 13.69 18.24
C LEU A 95 10.55 15.21 17.99
N ASP A 96 11.28 15.88 18.88
CA ASP A 96 11.30 17.35 18.98
C ASP A 96 11.92 18.00 17.74
N GLU A 97 12.88 17.33 17.10
CA GLU A 97 13.61 17.81 15.91
C GLU A 97 12.68 18.07 14.72
N CYS A 98 11.55 17.36 14.64
CA CYS A 98 10.54 17.56 13.59
C CYS A 98 9.19 18.05 14.13
N GLY A 99 9.09 18.34 15.44
CA GLY A 99 7.85 18.74 16.09
C GLY A 99 6.75 17.67 16.00
N LEU A 100 7.13 16.39 16.08
CA LEU A 100 6.21 15.25 16.04
C LEU A 100 5.88 14.76 17.45
N THR A 101 4.61 14.48 17.67
CA THR A 101 4.11 13.78 18.85
C THR A 101 3.21 12.63 18.43
N LEU A 102 3.60 11.41 18.79
CA LEU A 102 2.86 10.18 18.54
C LEU A 102 2.28 9.68 19.87
N SER A 103 0.96 9.67 19.98
CA SER A 103 0.25 9.16 21.16
C SER A 103 -0.34 7.78 20.87
N LEU A 104 0.09 6.81 21.67
CA LEU A 104 -0.33 5.41 21.63
C LEU A 104 -1.26 5.16 22.82
N PRO A 105 -2.57 4.97 22.60
CA PRO A 105 -3.53 4.73 23.69
C PRO A 105 -3.35 3.35 24.34
N ASP A 106 -3.89 3.20 25.54
CA ASP A 106 -4.06 1.91 26.19
C ASP A 106 -5.01 1.01 25.37
N GLY A 107 -4.79 -0.30 25.34
CA GLY A 107 -5.62 -1.19 24.53
C GLY A 107 -5.60 -0.85 23.04
N LEU A 108 -4.43 -0.47 22.53
CA LEU A 108 -4.19 -0.21 21.12
C LEU A 108 -4.46 -1.46 20.25
N PHE A 109 -4.20 -2.63 20.82
CA PHE A 109 -4.41 -3.94 20.22
C PHE A 109 -5.36 -4.76 21.08
N PHE A 110 -6.18 -5.58 20.44
CA PHE A 110 -7.00 -6.62 21.05
C PHE A 110 -6.49 -8.01 20.64
N PRO A 111 -6.43 -8.97 21.58
CA PRO A 111 -6.67 -8.81 23.02
C PRO A 111 -5.59 -7.97 23.71
N VAL A 112 -5.98 -7.20 24.72
CA VAL A 112 -5.02 -6.43 25.52
C VAL A 112 -4.21 -7.41 26.37
N ASP A 113 -2.93 -7.53 26.06
CA ASP A 113 -1.99 -8.31 26.83
C ASP A 113 -0.90 -7.40 27.44
N SER A 114 0.08 -8.00 28.12
CA SER A 114 1.23 -7.28 28.66
C SER A 114 2.42 -7.32 27.71
N THR A 115 2.17 -7.54 26.41
CA THR A 115 3.23 -7.61 25.40
C THR A 115 3.87 -6.24 25.22
N VAL A 116 5.19 -6.27 25.11
CA VAL A 116 5.99 -5.08 24.82
C VAL A 116 6.08 -4.93 23.31
N HIS A 117 5.64 -3.79 22.83
CA HIS A 117 5.66 -3.40 21.44
C HIS A 117 6.70 -2.33 21.19
N GLU A 118 7.09 -2.19 19.93
CA GLU A 118 8.04 -1.19 19.46
C GLU A 118 7.28 -0.12 18.68
N ALA A 119 7.57 1.14 18.96
CA ALA A 119 7.16 2.24 18.08
C ALA A 119 8.39 3.06 17.72
N ALA A 120 8.48 3.44 16.44
CA ALA A 120 9.53 4.28 15.92
C ALA A 120 8.95 5.43 15.12
N ALA A 121 9.58 6.59 15.24
CA ALA A 121 9.33 7.74 14.39
C ALA A 121 10.67 8.28 13.86
N GLN A 122 10.66 8.69 12.60
CA GLN A 122 11.80 9.30 11.94
C GLN A 122 11.33 10.52 11.14
N GLY A 123 11.94 11.67 11.42
CA GLY A 123 11.71 12.91 10.67
C GLY A 123 12.65 12.98 9.47
N LEU A 124 12.11 13.37 8.33
CA LEU A 124 12.81 13.49 7.06
C LEU A 124 12.73 14.94 6.57
N TRP A 125 13.87 15.48 6.16
CA TRP A 125 14.03 16.78 5.54
C TRP A 125 14.47 16.62 4.10
N GLY A 126 13.59 16.98 3.18
CA GLY A 126 13.85 16.82 1.77
C GLY A 126 13.87 15.36 1.30
N GLY A 127 13.91 15.22 -0.02
CA GLY A 127 13.68 14.00 -0.76
C GLY A 127 12.94 14.33 -2.05
N ASP A 128 13.03 13.44 -3.04
CA ASP A 128 12.34 13.59 -4.31
C ASP A 128 10.85 13.25 -4.14
N PHE A 129 10.13 14.13 -3.44
CA PHE A 129 8.69 14.02 -3.29
C PHE A 129 7.99 14.70 -4.47
N GLU A 130 7.24 13.92 -5.23
CA GLU A 130 6.36 14.45 -6.27
C GLU A 130 4.99 14.75 -5.69
N PHE A 131 4.59 16.02 -5.78
CA PHE A 131 3.26 16.46 -5.39
C PHE A 131 2.47 16.95 -6.60
N PRO A 132 1.14 16.76 -6.65
CA PRO A 132 0.29 17.31 -7.70
C PRO A 132 0.49 18.83 -7.86
N GLY A 133 0.36 19.32 -9.09
CA GLY A 133 0.49 20.74 -9.37
C GLY A 133 -0.44 21.61 -8.50
N GLY A 134 0.09 22.74 -7.99
CA GLY A 134 -0.64 23.66 -7.12
C GLY A 134 -0.67 23.26 -5.63
N THR A 135 -0.04 22.14 -5.25
CA THR A 135 0.09 21.73 -3.85
C THR A 135 1.45 22.11 -3.28
N HIS A 136 1.51 22.29 -1.95
CA HIS A 136 2.73 22.66 -1.24
C HIS A 136 2.85 21.80 0.03
N LEU A 137 4.06 21.34 0.32
CA LEU A 137 4.38 20.66 1.57
C LEU A 137 4.36 21.69 2.71
N ILE A 138 3.55 21.43 3.76
CA ILE A 138 3.37 22.35 4.89
C ILE A 138 4.05 21.88 6.18
N SER A 139 4.56 20.65 6.24
CA SER A 139 5.24 20.08 7.40
C SER A 139 6.45 19.26 6.97
N SER A 140 7.30 18.85 7.91
CA SER A 140 8.27 17.79 7.68
C SER A 140 7.56 16.49 7.26
N VAL A 141 8.27 15.64 6.51
CA VAL A 141 7.79 14.29 6.21
C VAL A 141 8.26 13.39 7.33
N CYS A 142 7.38 12.54 7.84
CA CYS A 142 7.70 11.63 8.94
C CYS A 142 7.36 10.19 8.57
N TYR A 143 8.29 9.29 8.87
CA TYR A 143 8.06 7.85 8.85
C TYR A 143 7.70 7.40 10.26
N ILE A 144 6.61 6.63 10.40
CA ILE A 144 6.14 6.10 11.68
C ILE A 144 5.90 4.61 11.49
N SER A 145 6.44 3.81 12.40
CA SER A 145 6.15 2.37 12.46
C SER A 145 5.77 1.99 13.89
N VAL A 146 4.73 1.19 14.02
CA VAL A 146 4.28 0.62 15.28
C VAL A 146 4.24 -0.89 15.08
N SER A 147 4.80 -1.66 16.01
CA SER A 147 4.76 -3.11 15.98
C SER A 147 3.55 -3.64 16.77
N PRO A 148 2.96 -4.77 16.35
CA PRO A 148 3.27 -5.51 15.11
C PRO A 148 2.92 -4.70 13.84
N THR A 149 3.47 -5.07 12.68
CA THR A 149 3.19 -4.37 11.40
C THR A 149 1.82 -4.71 10.81
N VAL A 150 1.17 -5.77 11.31
CA VAL A 150 -0.12 -6.31 10.82
C VAL A 150 -1.27 -6.47 11.87
N PRO A 151 -1.35 -5.74 13.02
CA PRO A 151 -2.53 -5.75 13.86
C PRO A 151 -3.59 -4.85 13.26
N GLU A 152 -4.82 -5.33 13.27
CA GLU A 152 -5.96 -4.44 13.31
C GLU A 152 -5.84 -3.62 14.60
N LEU A 153 -5.62 -2.31 14.46
CA LEU A 153 -5.64 -1.39 15.59
C LEU A 153 -7.09 -1.31 16.08
N ASP A 154 -7.36 -1.58 17.35
CA ASP A 154 -8.70 -1.44 17.91
C ASP A 154 -9.01 0.00 18.31
N LYS A 155 -7.95 0.75 18.67
CA LYS A 155 -8.04 2.18 18.98
C LYS A 155 -7.19 3.00 18.02
N PRO A 156 -7.62 4.23 17.70
CA PRO A 156 -6.87 5.09 16.81
C PRO A 156 -5.56 5.57 17.45
N VAL A 157 -4.51 5.60 16.65
CA VAL A 157 -3.25 6.27 17.00
C VAL A 157 -3.36 7.75 16.65
N THR A 158 -2.87 8.62 17.53
CA THR A 158 -2.87 10.07 17.27
C THR A 158 -1.48 10.53 16.87
N VAL A 159 -1.38 11.19 15.71
CA VAL A 159 -0.14 11.82 15.23
C VAL A 159 -0.34 13.32 15.18
N GLN A 160 0.50 14.05 15.91
CA GLN A 160 0.55 15.51 15.87
C GLN A 160 1.85 15.92 15.18
N LEU A 161 1.72 16.81 14.20
CA LEU A 161 2.83 17.37 13.44
C LEU A 161 2.71 18.89 13.47
N VAL A 162 3.82 19.56 13.79
CA VAL A 162 3.93 21.00 13.57
C VAL A 162 3.97 21.27 12.07
N HIS A 163 3.19 22.24 11.62
CA HIS A 163 3.15 22.65 10.22
C HIS A 163 3.21 24.17 10.09
N CYS A 164 3.80 24.65 9.01
CA CYS A 164 3.79 26.05 8.61
C CYS A 164 2.82 26.19 7.42
N ARG A 165 1.62 26.71 7.66
CA ARG A 165 0.70 27.08 6.57
C ARG A 165 0.51 28.59 6.56
N TYR A 166 0.79 29.20 5.42
CA TYR A 166 0.47 30.60 5.19
C TYR A 166 -1.01 30.71 4.77
N ASN A 167 -1.87 31.14 5.69
CA ASN A 167 -3.22 31.57 5.38
C ASN A 167 -3.31 33.08 5.63
N SER A 168 -3.50 33.87 4.57
CA SER A 168 -4.07 35.23 4.58
C SER A 168 -3.80 36.08 5.85
N GLY A 169 -2.53 36.28 6.21
CA GLY A 169 -2.12 37.25 7.24
C GLY A 169 -1.78 36.69 8.64
N SER A 170 -1.82 35.39 8.90
CA SER A 170 -1.32 34.82 10.17
C SER A 170 -0.87 33.37 10.06
N PHE A 171 0.23 33.00 10.72
CA PHE A 171 0.62 31.60 10.92
C PHE A 171 -0.39 30.93 11.86
N LEU A 172 -1.18 29.98 11.33
CA LEU A 172 -2.04 29.13 12.14
C LEU A 172 -1.31 27.82 12.45
N TYR A 173 -0.97 27.61 13.72
CA TYR A 173 -0.60 26.31 14.28
C TYR A 173 -1.89 25.50 14.46
N ASN A 174 -2.28 24.67 13.49
CA ASN A 174 -3.44 23.81 13.61
C ASN A 174 -3.02 22.35 13.82
N ARG A 175 -3.75 21.67 14.70
CA ARG A 175 -3.39 20.41 15.35
C ARG A 175 -4.32 19.29 14.84
N LEU A 176 -3.77 18.08 14.73
CA LEU A 176 -4.43 16.75 14.59
C LEU A 176 -4.58 16.18 13.16
N ARG A 177 -3.96 15.01 12.94
CA ARG A 177 -4.52 13.93 12.11
C ARG A 177 -4.68 12.68 12.99
N THR A 178 -5.89 12.13 13.04
CA THR A 178 -6.18 10.85 13.69
C THR A 178 -6.13 9.76 12.61
N ILE A 179 -5.38 8.68 12.83
CA ILE A 179 -5.40 7.53 11.91
C ILE A 179 -6.54 6.62 12.39
N PRO A 180 -7.64 6.46 11.61
CA PRO A 180 -8.73 5.58 12.01
C PRO A 180 -8.30 4.10 11.90
N PRO A 181 -8.89 3.21 12.71
CA PRO A 181 -8.70 1.77 12.56
C PRO A 181 -9.25 1.27 11.21
N LEU A 182 -8.62 0.24 10.65
CA LEU A 182 -9.06 -0.41 9.41
C LEU A 182 -10.44 -1.07 9.61
N PRO A 183 -11.36 -1.00 8.64
CA PRO A 183 -12.65 -1.67 8.76
C PRO A 183 -12.46 -3.20 8.79
N PRO A 184 -13.26 -3.93 9.60
CA PRO A 184 -13.21 -5.38 9.62
C PRO A 184 -13.60 -5.96 8.26
N LYS A 185 -12.84 -6.94 7.78
CA LYS A 185 -13.18 -7.69 6.57
C LYS A 185 -14.44 -8.52 6.83
N MET A 186 -15.49 -8.29 6.04
CA MET A 186 -16.69 -9.14 5.98
C MET A 186 -16.40 -10.48 5.30
#